data_AF-A0A662FRY7-F1
#
_entry.id   AF-A0A662FRY7-F1
#
_cell.length_a   1.000
_cell.length_b   1.000
_cell.length_c   1.000
_cell.angle_alpha   90.00
_cell.angle_beta   90.00
_cell.angle_gamma   90.00
#
_symmetry.space_group_name_H-M   'P 1'
#
loop_
_entity.id
_entity.type
_entity.pdbx_description
1 polymer ?
#
loop_
_entity_poly.entity_id
_entity_poly.type
_entity_poly.pdbx_seq_one_letter_code
_entity_poly.pdbx_strand_id
1 'polypeptide(L)'
;EGVVVIGATNRPDIIDPALLRPGRFDRIIYVPPPDLKARVEILKVHTRNMPLAEDVNLEEIARKTEGYTGADLAALCREAAITALREAGRPTKVQMRHFMEALKTVKASVSKEDLEKYKRIEEEFRKILS
;
A
#
# COMPACT_ATOMS: atom_id res chain seq x y z
N GLU A 1 -23.93 4.30 26.38
CA GLU A 1 -23.06 3.72 25.32
C GLU A 1 -22.75 4.80 24.30
N GLY A 2 -21.51 4.87 23.80
CA GLY A 2 -21.09 5.87 22.81
C GLY A 2 -20.94 5.24 21.43
N VAL A 3 -21.39 5.92 20.38
CA VAL A 3 -21.19 5.52 18.99
C VAL A 3 -20.03 6.32 18.40
N VAL A 4 -19.11 5.64 17.72
CA VAL A 4 -18.03 6.26 16.95
C VAL A 4 -18.30 6.03 15.47
N VAL A 5 -18.21 7.10 14.67
CA VAL A 5 -18.41 7.05 13.23
C VAL A 5 -17.08 7.31 12.54
N ILE A 6 -16.69 6.43 11.61
CA ILE A 6 -15.49 6.57 10.78
C ILE A 6 -15.91 6.63 9.32
N GLY A 7 -15.47 7.68 8.61
CA GLY A 7 -15.62 7.82 7.16
C GLY A 7 -14.26 7.72 6.46
N ALA A 8 -14.26 7.23 5.21
CA ALA A 8 -13.07 7.16 4.37
C ALA A 8 -13.40 7.68 2.96
N THR A 9 -12.49 8.45 2.36
CA THR A 9 -12.62 8.97 1.00
C THR A 9 -11.27 9.01 0.28
N ASN A 10 -11.28 8.84 -1.04
CA ASN A 10 -10.14 9.13 -1.92
C ASN A 10 -10.31 10.48 -2.66
N ARG A 11 -11.43 11.17 -2.44
CA ARG A 11 -11.79 12.44 -3.06
C ARG A 11 -12.26 13.42 -1.98
N PRO A 12 -11.34 13.95 -1.15
CA PRO A 12 -11.70 14.91 -0.12
C PRO A 12 -12.25 16.23 -0.70
N ASP A 13 -11.87 16.57 -1.93
CA ASP A 13 -12.24 17.79 -2.66
C ASP A 13 -13.74 17.91 -2.96
N ILE A 14 -14.47 16.80 -2.97
CA ILE A 14 -15.92 16.78 -3.28
C ILE A 14 -16.79 16.57 -2.02
N ILE A 15 -16.18 16.50 -0.83
CA ILE A 15 -16.95 16.37 0.41
C ILE A 15 -17.64 17.70 0.72
N ASP A 16 -18.92 17.63 1.06
CA ASP A 16 -19.67 18.80 1.53
C ASP A 16 -18.99 19.40 2.78
N PRO A 17 -18.54 20.67 2.75
CA PRO A 17 -17.91 21.33 3.89
C PRO A 17 -18.76 21.31 5.16
N ALA A 18 -20.08 21.19 5.05
CA ALA A 18 -20.96 21.04 6.20
C ALA A 18 -20.65 19.76 7.00
N LEU A 19 -20.22 18.67 6.36
CA LEU A 19 -19.90 17.41 7.03
C LEU A 19 -18.60 17.49 7.86
N LEU A 20 -17.72 18.46 7.57
CA LEU A 20 -16.45 18.65 8.26
C LEU A 20 -16.51 19.65 9.44
N ARG A 21 -17.71 20.17 9.76
CA ARG A 21 -17.90 21.09 10.88
C ARG A 21 -17.77 20.36 12.24
N PRO A 22 -17.41 21.08 13.33
CA PRO A 22 -17.36 20.52 14.67
C PRO A 22 -18.62 19.72 15.06
N GLY A 23 -18.43 18.56 15.68
CA GLY A 23 -19.50 17.64 16.06
C GLY A 23 -19.95 16.65 14.97
N ARG A 24 -19.25 16.62 13.82
CA ARG A 24 -19.50 15.70 12.69
C ARG A 24 -18.22 14.91 12.36
N PHE A 25 -17.71 14.99 11.13
CA PHE A 25 -16.38 14.47 10.78
C PHE A 25 -15.31 15.53 11.08
N ASP A 26 -15.20 15.92 12.34
CA ASP A 26 -14.31 16.98 12.80
C ASP A 26 -12.89 16.49 13.13
N ARG A 27 -12.65 15.18 13.13
CA ARG A 27 -11.33 14.54 13.19
C ARG A 27 -10.94 13.99 11.83
N ILE A 28 -9.96 14.63 11.19
CA ILE A 28 -9.47 14.23 9.87
C ILE A 28 -8.10 13.58 10.02
N ILE A 29 -7.96 12.38 9.47
CA ILE A 29 -6.70 11.62 9.47
C ILE A 29 -6.27 11.43 8.03
N TYR A 30 -5.10 12.00 7.68
CA TYR A 30 -4.48 11.77 6.39
C TYR A 30 -3.68 10.47 6.39
N VAL A 31 -3.86 9.65 5.36
CA VAL A 31 -3.15 8.37 5.17
C VAL A 31 -2.27 8.48 3.93
N PRO A 32 -0.95 8.69 4.07
CA PRO A 32 -0.05 8.81 2.93
C PRO A 32 0.21 7.44 2.27
N PRO A 33 0.68 7.43 1.01
CA PRO A 33 1.31 6.25 0.41
C PRO A 33 2.47 5.73 1.28
N PRO A 34 2.74 4.40 1.28
CA PRO A 34 3.71 3.81 2.20
C PRO A 34 5.15 4.18 1.84
N ASP A 35 5.90 4.63 2.84
CA ASP A 35 7.36 4.80 2.76
C ASP A 35 8.10 3.45 2.69
N LEU A 36 9.42 3.48 2.54
CA LEU A 36 10.22 2.25 2.45
C LEU A 36 9.99 1.29 3.62
N LYS A 37 9.96 1.80 4.86
CA LYS A 37 9.80 0.99 6.07
C LYS A 37 8.40 0.39 6.12
N ALA A 38 7.37 1.19 5.83
CA ALA A 38 5.99 0.75 5.74
C ALA A 38 5.82 -0.33 4.66
N ARG A 39 6.47 -0.20 3.49
CA ARG A 39 6.45 -1.23 2.44
C ARG A 39 7.07 -2.54 2.91
N VAL A 40 8.17 -2.50 3.65
CA VAL A 40 8.77 -3.71 4.26
C VAL A 40 7.78 -4.38 5.21
N GLU A 41 7.11 -3.62 6.08
CA GLU A 41 6.14 -4.18 7.01
C GLU A 41 4.90 -4.75 6.30
N ILE A 42 4.40 -4.07 5.26
CA ILE A 42 3.31 -4.57 4.42
C ILE A 42 3.71 -5.88 3.73
N LEU A 43 4.92 -5.95 3.16
CA LEU A 43 5.45 -7.18 2.57
C LEU A 43 5.54 -8.31 3.61
N LYS A 44 6.03 -8.03 4.83
CA LYS A 44 6.05 -9.02 5.93
C LYS A 44 4.64 -9.52 6.26
N VAL A 45 3.65 -8.64 6.30
CA VAL A 45 2.26 -9.04 6.56
C VAL A 45 1.75 -9.98 5.46
N HIS A 46 1.94 -9.62 4.18
CA HIS A 46 1.43 -10.42 3.06
C HIS A 46 2.22 -11.71 2.81
N THR A 47 3.47 -11.78 3.27
CA THR A 47 4.32 -12.96 3.13
C THR A 47 4.35 -13.86 4.36
N ARG A 48 3.70 -13.46 5.48
CA ARG A 48 3.73 -14.18 6.77
C ARG A 48 3.40 -15.67 6.68
N ASN A 49 2.46 -16.04 5.81
CA ASN A 49 2.02 -17.43 5.61
C ASN A 49 2.51 -18.01 4.28
N MET A 50 3.39 -17.30 3.56
CA MET A 50 3.98 -17.79 2.33
C MET A 50 5.22 -18.63 2.65
N PRO A 51 5.42 -19.80 2.02
CA PRO A 51 6.64 -20.56 2.18
C PRO A 51 7.77 -19.85 1.43
N LEU A 52 8.46 -18.91 2.08
CA LEU A 52 9.60 -18.22 1.47
C LEU A 52 10.86 -19.09 1.49
N ALA A 53 11.68 -18.97 0.45
CA ALA A 53 13.04 -19.48 0.45
C ALA A 53 14.00 -18.49 1.14
N GLU A 54 15.17 -18.98 1.54
CA GLU A 54 16.17 -18.22 2.31
C GLU A 54 16.78 -17.05 1.53
N ASP A 55 16.69 -17.09 0.20
CA ASP A 55 17.18 -16.04 -0.69
C ASP A 55 16.25 -14.81 -0.77
N VAL A 56 15.05 -14.87 -0.18
CA VAL A 56 14.08 -13.78 -0.27
C VAL A 56 14.43 -12.63 0.67
N ASN A 57 14.78 -11.48 0.08
CA ASN A 57 15.04 -10.24 0.81
C ASN A 57 13.89 -9.23 0.61
N LEU A 58 13.04 -9.08 1.64
CA LEU A 58 11.90 -8.15 1.59
C LEU A 58 12.31 -6.67 1.56
N GLU A 59 13.46 -6.31 2.13
CA GLU A 59 13.96 -4.93 2.03
C GLU A 59 14.42 -4.57 0.63
N GLU A 60 15.04 -5.53 -0.07
CA GLU A 60 15.41 -5.34 -1.47
C GLU A 60 14.17 -5.18 -2.35
N ILE A 61 13.14 -6.00 -2.13
CA ILE A 61 11.86 -5.86 -2.83
C ILE A 61 11.25 -4.48 -2.54
N ALA A 62 11.20 -4.06 -1.27
CA ALA A 62 10.64 -2.76 -0.88
C ALA A 62 11.35 -1.56 -1.52
N ARG A 63 12.67 -1.67 -1.77
CA ARG A 63 13.46 -0.67 -2.50
C ARG A 63 13.08 -0.59 -3.99
N LYS A 64 12.61 -1.68 -4.59
CA LYS A 64 12.18 -1.75 -6.00
C LYS A 64 10.70 -1.38 -6.21
N THR A 65 9.93 -1.22 -5.14
CA THR A 65 8.48 -0.98 -5.19
C THR A 65 8.12 0.46 -4.79
N GLU A 66 8.92 1.45 -5.17
CA GLU A 66 8.54 2.85 -5.01
C GLU A 66 7.24 3.14 -5.78
N GLY A 67 6.33 3.91 -5.18
CA GLY A 67 4.99 4.18 -5.75
C GLY A 67 3.97 3.05 -5.59
N TYR A 68 4.33 1.92 -4.97
CA TYR A 68 3.37 0.86 -4.70
C TYR A 68 2.50 1.22 -3.49
N THR A 69 1.20 0.94 -3.61
CA THR A 69 0.26 0.94 -2.48
C THR A 69 0.31 -0.39 -1.73
N GLY A 70 -0.41 -0.48 -0.60
CA GLY A 70 -0.60 -1.75 0.09
C GLY A 70 -1.28 -2.80 -0.81
N ALA A 71 -2.22 -2.38 -1.66
CA ALA A 71 -2.88 -3.27 -2.61
C ALA A 71 -1.90 -3.79 -3.68
N ASP A 72 -1.02 -2.94 -4.20
CA ASP A 72 -0.01 -3.35 -5.18
C ASP A 72 0.99 -4.35 -4.59
N LEU A 73 1.43 -4.13 -3.34
CA LEU A 73 2.32 -5.05 -2.65
C LEU A 73 1.65 -6.40 -2.37
N ALA A 74 0.36 -6.41 -2.02
CA ALA A 74 -0.41 -7.63 -1.89
C ALA A 74 -0.55 -8.38 -3.22
N ALA A 75 -0.78 -7.65 -4.31
CA ALA A 75 -0.82 -8.21 -5.66
C ALA A 75 0.55 -8.79 -6.08
N LEU A 76 1.65 -8.09 -5.78
CA LEU A 76 3.01 -8.55 -6.03
C LEU A 76 3.31 -9.87 -5.33
N CYS A 77 2.98 -10.00 -4.04
CA CYS A 77 3.19 -11.24 -3.28
C CYS A 77 2.39 -12.41 -3.87
N ARG A 78 1.16 -12.15 -4.28
CA ARG A 78 0.28 -13.14 -4.91
C ARG A 78 0.83 -13.60 -6.26
N GLU A 79 1.27 -12.66 -7.09
CA GLU A 79 1.83 -12.97 -8.42
C GLU A 79 3.15 -13.76 -8.29
N ALA A 80 3.98 -13.43 -7.30
CA ALA A 80 5.19 -14.23 -7.01
C ALA A 80 4.85 -15.67 -6.59
N ALA A 81 3.80 -15.86 -5.80
CA ALA A 81 3.32 -17.19 -5.41
C ALA A 81 2.77 -17.98 -6.61
N ILE A 82 1.97 -17.34 -7.47
CA ILE A 82 1.45 -17.94 -8.70
C ILE A 82 2.57 -18.32 -9.66
N THR A 83 3.58 -17.44 -9.81
CA THR A 83 4.77 -17.69 -10.62
C THR A 83 5.52 -18.93 -10.13
N ALA A 84 5.74 -19.04 -8.82
CA ALA A 84 6.39 -20.20 -8.21
C ALA A 84 5.61 -21.50 -8.45
N LEU A 85 4.28 -21.45 -8.28
CA LEU A 85 3.39 -22.59 -8.49
C LEU A 85 3.38 -23.03 -9.96
N ARG A 86 3.36 -22.09 -10.89
CA ARG A 86 3.38 -22.36 -12.33
C ARG A 86 4.70 -23.00 -12.77
N GLU A 87 5.82 -22.54 -12.21
CA GLU A 87 7.15 -23.11 -12.49
C GLU A 87 7.28 -24.56 -11.97
N ALA A 88 6.84 -24.82 -10.73
CA ALA A 88 7.02 -26.13 -10.11
C ALA A 88 5.90 -27.15 -10.38
N GLY A 89 4.72 -26.69 -10.82
CA GLY A 89 3.51 -27.52 -11.00
C GLY A 89 2.87 -28.00 -9.70
N ARG A 90 3.38 -27.57 -8.53
CA ARG A 90 2.91 -27.95 -7.20
C ARG A 90 3.26 -26.87 -6.17
N PRO A 91 2.63 -26.85 -4.98
CA PRO A 91 3.01 -25.95 -3.90
C PRO A 91 4.51 -26.08 -3.57
N THR A 92 5.22 -24.96 -3.63
CA THR A 92 6.69 -24.90 -3.47
C THR A 92 7.09 -23.61 -2.74
N LYS A 93 8.37 -23.51 -2.36
CA LYS A 93 8.91 -22.29 -1.78
C LYS A 93 9.00 -21.17 -2.82
N VAL A 94 8.57 -19.97 -2.45
CA VAL A 94 8.70 -18.75 -3.27
C VAL A 94 10.11 -18.20 -3.07
N GLN A 95 10.87 -18.13 -4.16
CA GLN A 95 12.23 -17.62 -4.23
C GLN A 95 12.28 -16.18 -4.71
N MET A 96 13.42 -15.52 -4.54
CA MET A 96 13.62 -14.13 -4.94
C MET A 96 13.34 -13.92 -6.44
N ARG A 97 13.71 -14.90 -7.28
CA ARG A 97 13.45 -14.85 -8.73
C ARG A 97 11.97 -14.69 -9.09
N HIS A 98 11.05 -15.26 -8.29
CA HIS A 98 9.61 -15.16 -8.58
C HIS A 98 9.08 -13.76 -8.27
N PHE A 99 9.62 -13.09 -7.24
CA PHE A 99 9.33 -11.68 -6.99
C PHE A 99 9.89 -10.79 -8.09
N MET A 100 11.10 -11.08 -8.58
CA MET A 100 11.70 -10.33 -9.70
C MET A 100 10.89 -10.47 -10.99
N GLU A 101 10.29 -11.64 -11.23
CA GLU A 101 9.36 -11.83 -12.35
C GLU A 101 8.04 -11.09 -12.12
N ALA A 102 7.47 -11.18 -10.92
CA ALA A 102 6.23 -10.49 -10.57
C ALA A 102 6.35 -8.95 -10.68
N LEU A 103 7.52 -8.37 -10.39
CA LEU A 103 7.80 -6.94 -10.57
C LEU A 103 7.73 -6.48 -12.04
N LYS A 104 7.85 -7.40 -13.01
CA LYS A 104 7.71 -7.08 -14.42
C LYS A 104 6.25 -6.90 -14.82
N THR A 105 5.34 -7.59 -14.16
CA THR A 105 3.90 -7.61 -14.50
C THR A 105 3.09 -6.69 -13.60
N VAL A 106 3.32 -6.72 -12.29
CA VAL A 106 2.70 -5.81 -11.33
C VAL A 106 3.40 -4.47 -11.41
N LYS A 107 2.65 -3.39 -11.64
CA LYS A 107 3.18 -2.02 -11.73
C LYS A 107 2.66 -1.19 -10.56
N ALA A 108 3.41 -0.16 -10.20
CA ALA A 108 2.96 0.84 -9.23
C ALA A 108 1.66 1.48 -9.72
N SER A 109 0.64 1.52 -8.86
CA SER A 109 -0.61 2.21 -9.18
C SER A 109 -0.53 3.73 -8.97
N VAL A 110 0.49 4.20 -8.22
CA VAL A 110 0.68 5.62 -7.93
C VAL A 110 1.84 6.16 -8.76
N SER A 111 1.54 7.12 -9.64
CA SER A 111 2.56 7.81 -10.43
C SER A 111 3.30 8.86 -9.59
N LYS A 112 4.42 9.39 -10.12
CA LYS A 112 5.12 10.52 -9.47
C LYS A 112 4.24 11.76 -9.36
N GLU A 113 3.39 12.01 -10.35
CA GLU A 113 2.45 13.13 -10.34
C GLU A 113 1.39 12.95 -9.25
N ASP A 114 0.88 11.72 -9.07
CA ASP A 114 -0.04 11.41 -7.98
C ASP A 114 0.60 11.60 -6.60
N LEU A 115 1.88 11.23 -6.44
CA LEU A 115 2.61 11.47 -5.19
C LEU A 115 2.71 12.97 -4.88
N GLU A 116 2.97 13.82 -5.88
CA GLU A 116 2.99 15.28 -5.70
C GLU A 116 1.60 15.84 -5.37
N LYS A 117 0.55 15.30 -5.98
CA LYS A 117 -0.83 15.65 -5.65
C LYS A 117 -1.16 15.29 -4.21
N TYR A 118 -0.79 14.08 -3.76
CA TYR A 118 -1.01 13.65 -2.38
C TYR A 118 -0.30 14.53 -1.35
N LYS A 119 0.94 14.96 -1.64
CA LYS A 119 1.67 15.92 -0.80
C LYS A 119 0.96 17.28 -0.71
N ARG A 120 0.45 17.80 -1.83
CA ARG A 120 -0.33 19.05 -1.82
C ARG A 120 -1.59 18.95 -0.98
N ILE A 121 -2.33 17.85 -1.10
CA ILE A 121 -3.51 17.57 -0.28
C ILE A 121 -3.10 17.51 1.20
N GLU A 122 -2.01 16.83 1.54
CA GLU A 122 -1.51 16.78 2.94
C GLU A 122 -1.24 18.18 3.50
N GLU A 123 -0.57 19.04 2.75
CA GLU A 123 -0.24 20.41 3.17
C GLU A 123 -1.50 21.26 3.37
N GLU A 124 -2.48 21.16 2.48
CA GLU A 124 -3.77 21.85 2.61
C GLU A 124 -4.53 21.39 3.85
N PHE A 125 -4.63 20.07 4.06
CA PHE A 125 -5.33 19.51 5.21
C PHE A 125 -4.62 19.84 6.53
N ARG A 126 -3.28 19.85 6.55
CA ARG A 126 -2.53 20.24 7.75
C ARG A 126 -2.81 21.71 8.14
N LYS A 127 -3.01 22.61 7.18
CA LYS A 127 -3.40 24.01 7.44
C LYS A 127 -4.83 24.15 7.98
N ILE A 128 -5.74 23.27 7.57
CA ILE A 128 -7.14 23.26 8.05
C ILE A 128 -7.21 22.74 9.50
N LEU A 129 -6.30 21.83 9.87
CA LEU A 129 -6.26 21.18 11.18
C LEU A 129 -5.38 21.91 12.22
N SER A 130 -4.57 22.88 11.79
CA SER A 130 -3.73 23.76 12.64
C SER A 130 -4.47 25.02 13.05
#